data_AF-A0A9P1I0L6-F1
#
_entry.id   AF-A0A9P1I0L6-F1
#
_cell.length_a   1.000
_cell.length_b   1.000
_cell.length_c   1.000
_cell.angle_alpha   90.00
_cell.angle_beta   90.00
_cell.angle_gamma   90.00
#
_symmetry.space_group_name_H-M   'P 1'
#
loop_
_entity.id
_entity.type
_entity.pdbx_description
1 polymer ?
#
loop_
_entity_poly.entity_id
_entity_poly.type
_entity_poly.pdbx_seq_one_letter_code
_entity_poly.pdbx_strand_id
1 'polypeptide(L)'
;MFQFCNEHVHETYNMYFQFLIVCLAVAAVIEAAPSQYASSNSQSTEIQQDYRNQNNTLMKQQMRLLNDDYNMMKEQTQSDYRNNMITPQQYRDQMNAHRVDYQQRKEQLLTSLQRSYTSNAMNQPI
;
A
#
# COMPACT_ATOMS: atom_id res chain seq x y z
N MET A 1 -41.69 0.52 28.56
CA MET A 1 -41.37 -0.50 27.53
C MET A 1 -41.83 -0.10 26.13
N PHE A 2 -43.05 0.41 25.92
CA PHE A 2 -43.56 0.71 24.57
C PHE A 2 -42.84 1.85 23.81
N GLN A 3 -42.30 2.88 24.50
CA GLN A 3 -41.50 3.94 23.87
C GLN A 3 -40.14 3.46 23.33
N PHE A 4 -39.52 2.48 24.01
CA PHE A 4 -38.19 1.97 23.62
C PHE A 4 -38.26 1.18 22.31
N CYS A 5 -39.34 0.43 22.07
CA CYS A 5 -39.53 -0.27 20.79
C CYS A 5 -39.76 0.70 19.63
N ASN A 6 -40.46 1.82 19.85
CA ASN A 6 -40.71 2.79 18.78
C ASN A 6 -39.43 3.51 18.34
N GLU A 7 -38.55 3.84 19.28
CA GLU A 7 -37.27 4.50 18.98
C GLU A 7 -36.29 3.55 18.28
N HIS A 8 -36.21 2.30 18.73
CA HIS A 8 -35.32 1.31 18.12
C HIS A 8 -35.75 0.91 16.69
N VAL A 9 -37.07 0.88 16.43
CA VAL A 9 -37.60 0.64 15.09
C VAL A 9 -37.33 1.84 14.18
N HIS A 10 -37.45 3.08 14.67
CA HIS A 10 -37.18 4.28 13.88
C HIS A 10 -35.70 4.41 13.46
N GLU A 11 -34.76 4.13 14.37
CA GLU A 11 -33.31 4.11 14.03
C GLU A 11 -32.99 3.05 12.97
N THR A 12 -33.59 1.86 13.11
CA THR A 12 -33.36 0.75 12.17
C THR A 12 -33.85 1.10 10.77
N TYR A 13 -35.05 1.67 10.62
CA TYR A 13 -35.56 2.10 9.32
C TYR A 13 -34.75 3.24 8.70
N ASN A 14 -34.25 4.17 9.51
CA ASN A 14 -33.43 5.28 9.02
C ASN A 14 -32.10 4.77 8.41
N MET A 15 -31.46 3.76 9.04
CA MET A 15 -30.25 3.15 8.49
C MET A 15 -30.50 2.43 7.16
N TYR A 16 -31.59 1.65 7.04
CA TYR A 16 -31.92 0.97 5.78
C TYR A 16 -32.28 1.95 4.66
N PHE A 17 -32.96 3.06 4.98
CA PHE A 17 -33.34 4.07 4.00
C PHE A 17 -32.12 4.82 3.44
N GLN A 18 -31.13 5.17 4.28
CA GLN A 18 -29.87 5.78 3.84
C GLN A 18 -29.08 4.87 2.91
N PHE A 19 -29.03 3.57 3.20
CA PHE A 19 -28.38 2.59 2.31
C PHE A 19 -29.05 2.52 0.93
N LEU A 20 -30.39 2.59 0.89
CA LEU A 20 -31.17 2.56 -0.35
C LEU A 20 -30.90 3.79 -1.24
N ILE A 21 -30.71 4.98 -0.65
CA ILE A 21 -30.34 6.21 -1.38
C ILE A 21 -28.94 6.07 -2.01
N VAL A 22 -27.98 5.52 -1.28
CA VAL A 22 -26.61 5.32 -1.79
C VAL A 22 -26.62 4.35 -2.99
N CYS A 23 -27.37 3.26 -2.90
CA CYS A 23 -27.48 2.31 -4.01
C CYS A 23 -28.10 2.93 -5.27
N LEU A 24 -29.16 3.74 -5.13
CA LEU A 24 -29.77 4.43 -6.27
C LEU A 24 -28.85 5.50 -6.87
N ALA A 25 -28.09 6.22 -6.04
CA ALA A 25 -27.13 7.22 -6.52
C ALA A 25 -25.99 6.58 -7.33
N VAL A 26 -25.50 5.41 -6.91
CA VAL A 26 -24.48 4.66 -7.65
C VAL A 26 -25.01 4.15 -8.99
N ALA A 27 -26.26 3.66 -9.04
CA ALA A 27 -26.87 3.20 -10.28
C ALA A 27 -27.04 4.34 -11.31
N ALA A 28 -27.48 5.51 -10.86
CA ALA A 28 -27.66 6.68 -11.74
C ALA A 28 -26.34 7.21 -12.33
N VAL A 29 -25.21 7.06 -11.62
CA VAL A 29 -23.89 7.45 -12.12
C VAL A 29 -23.41 6.54 -13.26
N ILE A 30 -23.84 5.28 -13.31
CA ILE A 30 -23.38 4.31 -14.32
C ILE A 30 -24.06 4.53 -15.68
N GLU A 31 -25.31 5.01 -15.72
CA GLU A 31 -26.01 5.27 -16.99
C GLU A 31 -25.63 6.60 -17.66
N ALA A 32 -24.92 7.50 -16.96
CA ALA A 32 -24.62 8.85 -17.43
C ALA A 32 -23.22 9.05 -18.07
N ALA A 33 -22.42 7.99 -18.25
CA ALA A 33 -21.10 8.11 -18.89
C ALA A 33 -21.18 7.85 -20.41
N PRO A 34 -21.11 8.89 -21.27
CA PRO A 34 -21.21 8.73 -22.71
C PRO A 34 -19.99 8.02 -23.29
N SER A 35 -20.26 7.12 -24.23
CA SER A 35 -19.33 6.54 -25.18
C SER A 35 -18.70 7.63 -26.07
N GLN A 36 -17.61 8.22 -25.60
CA GLN A 36 -16.78 9.11 -26.41
C GLN A 36 -15.29 8.84 -26.17
N TYR A 37 -14.73 7.82 -26.81
CA TYR A 37 -13.31 7.86 -27.19
C TYR A 37 -13.11 7.16 -28.53
N ALA A 38 -13.36 7.93 -29.58
CA ALA A 38 -12.67 7.79 -30.85
C ALA A 38 -11.41 8.67 -30.84
N SER A 39 -10.34 8.19 -31.47
CA SER A 39 -9.09 8.89 -31.84
C SER A 39 -7.94 8.92 -30.81
N SER A 40 -6.81 8.28 -31.15
CA SER A 40 -5.53 8.93 -31.52
C SER A 40 -4.32 8.00 -31.26
N ASN A 41 -3.76 7.43 -32.32
CA ASN A 41 -2.61 6.51 -32.31
C ASN A 41 -1.28 7.28 -32.16
N SER A 42 -1.02 7.88 -30.98
CA SER A 42 0.28 8.49 -30.62
C SER A 42 0.61 8.48 -29.11
N GLN A 43 -0.25 7.91 -28.26
CA GLN A 43 -0.16 8.02 -26.79
C GLN A 43 0.50 6.82 -26.07
N SER A 44 0.90 5.78 -26.78
CA SER A 44 1.27 4.50 -26.14
C SER A 44 2.70 4.44 -25.57
N THR A 45 3.63 5.25 -26.08
CA THR A 45 5.03 5.24 -25.64
C THR A 45 5.32 6.15 -24.44
N GLU A 46 4.67 7.32 -24.34
CA GLU A 46 4.84 8.25 -23.22
C GLU A 46 4.25 7.67 -21.92
N ILE A 47 3.05 7.07 -22.00
CA ILE A 47 2.38 6.42 -20.86
C ILE A 47 3.24 5.29 -20.25
N GLN A 48 3.96 4.53 -21.09
CA GLN A 48 4.86 3.47 -20.60
C GLN A 48 6.13 4.02 -19.94
N GLN A 49 6.64 5.17 -20.39
CA GLN A 49 7.80 5.82 -19.79
C GLN A 49 7.44 6.42 -18.42
N ASP A 50 6.27 7.06 -18.31
CA ASP A 50 5.76 7.61 -17.05
C ASP A 50 5.56 6.51 -16.01
N TYR A 51 5.00 5.36 -16.42
CA TYR A 51 4.83 4.20 -15.53
C TYR A 51 6.18 3.66 -15.01
N ARG A 52 7.22 3.61 -15.86
CA ARG A 52 8.57 3.21 -15.43
C ARG A 52 9.17 4.22 -14.46
N ASN A 53 8.99 5.51 -14.69
CA ASN A 53 9.48 6.57 -13.83
C ASN A 53 8.79 6.57 -12.45
N GLN A 54 7.48 6.34 -12.42
CA GLN A 54 6.72 6.20 -11.18
C GLN A 54 7.18 4.99 -10.36
N ASN A 55 7.36 3.82 -10.99
CA ASN A 55 7.86 2.63 -10.30
C ASN A 55 9.29 2.80 -9.76
N ASN A 56 10.17 3.47 -10.51
CA ASN A 56 11.52 3.77 -10.05
C ASN A 56 11.51 4.71 -8.84
N THR A 57 10.63 5.71 -8.87
CA THR A 57 10.43 6.65 -7.76
C THR A 57 9.90 5.93 -6.52
N LEU A 58 8.89 5.08 -6.68
CA LEU A 58 8.32 4.29 -5.59
C LEU A 58 9.35 3.34 -4.98
N MET A 59 10.16 2.65 -5.79
CA MET A 59 11.23 1.81 -5.28
C MET A 59 12.23 2.61 -4.45
N LYS A 60 12.70 3.74 -4.98
CA LYS A 60 13.65 4.60 -4.26
C LYS A 60 13.09 5.03 -2.91
N GLN A 61 11.81 5.36 -2.85
CA GLN A 61 11.12 5.68 -1.60
C GLN A 61 11.07 4.48 -0.66
N GLN A 62 10.66 3.29 -1.13
CA GLN A 62 10.60 2.08 -0.31
C GLN A 62 11.98 1.66 0.22
N MET A 63 13.02 1.75 -0.61
CA MET A 63 14.41 1.47 -0.20
C MET A 63 14.93 2.47 0.83
N ARG A 64 14.55 3.74 0.68
CA ARG A 64 14.88 4.77 1.67
C ARG A 64 14.22 4.46 3.01
N LEU A 65 12.91 4.21 3.02
CA LEU A 65 12.18 3.88 4.24
C LEU A 65 12.74 2.64 4.94
N LEU A 66 13.06 1.58 4.18
CA LEU A 66 13.68 0.38 4.73
C LEU A 66 15.05 0.67 5.41
N ASN A 67 15.85 1.58 4.83
CA ASN A 67 17.11 1.98 5.43
C ASN A 67 16.91 2.84 6.68
N ASP A 68 15.95 3.77 6.65
CA ASP A 68 15.63 4.64 7.78
C ASP A 68 15.12 3.80 8.97
N ASP A 69 14.24 2.81 8.73
CA ASP A 69 13.77 1.85 9.74
C ASP A 69 14.92 1.08 10.40
N TYR A 70 15.85 0.56 9.59
CA TYR A 70 17.00 -0.18 10.09
C TYR A 70 17.93 0.68 10.97
N ASN A 71 18.20 1.91 10.54
CA ASN A 71 19.04 2.83 11.31
C ASN A 71 18.38 3.21 12.64
N MET A 72 17.06 3.46 12.64
CA MET A 72 16.31 3.73 13.87
C MET A 72 16.39 2.57 14.87
N MET A 73 16.16 1.33 14.44
CA MET A 73 16.25 0.16 15.32
C MET A 73 17.66 -0.05 15.86
N LYS A 74 18.67 0.15 15.03
CA LYS A 74 20.08 0.08 15.42
C LYS A 74 20.43 1.12 16.49
N GLU A 75 20.02 2.38 16.29
CA GLU A 75 20.26 3.46 17.25
C GLU A 75 19.58 3.19 18.59
N GLN A 76 18.34 2.69 18.56
CA GLN A 76 17.60 2.30 19.75
C GLN A 76 18.35 1.19 20.52
N THR A 77 18.69 0.08 19.86
CA THR A 77 19.42 -1.04 20.48
C THR A 77 20.79 -0.59 21.02
N GLN A 78 21.47 0.36 20.36
CA GLN A 78 22.71 0.96 20.86
C GLN A 78 22.47 1.82 22.10
N SER A 79 21.41 2.62 22.12
CA SER A 79 21.00 3.40 23.29
C SER A 79 20.70 2.49 24.48
N ASP A 80 19.94 1.42 24.26
CA ASP A 80 19.59 0.44 25.28
C ASP A 80 20.83 -0.23 25.88
N TYR A 81 21.82 -0.56 25.05
CA TYR A 81 23.09 -1.12 25.51
C TYR A 81 23.90 -0.09 26.32
N ARG A 82 24.00 1.16 25.84
CA ARG A 82 24.71 2.24 26.56
C ARG A 82 24.09 2.54 27.92
N ASN A 83 22.78 2.43 28.02
CA ASN A 83 22.02 2.64 29.25
C ASN A 83 21.94 1.39 30.15
N ASN A 84 22.70 0.33 29.82
CA ASN A 84 22.69 -0.94 30.55
C ASN A 84 21.29 -1.58 30.68
N MET A 85 20.36 -1.26 29.75
CA MET A 85 19.02 -1.84 29.72
C MET A 85 19.01 -3.25 29.13
N ILE A 86 20.03 -3.58 28.35
CA ILE A 86 20.24 -4.91 27.76
C ILE A 86 21.67 -5.40 28.00
N THR A 87 21.83 -6.71 28.11
CA THR A 87 23.13 -7.35 28.25
C THR A 87 23.94 -7.29 26.94
N PRO A 88 25.29 -7.43 27.00
CA PRO A 88 26.10 -7.51 25.79
C PRO A 88 25.69 -8.63 24.82
N GLN A 89 25.19 -9.74 25.35
CA GLN A 89 24.71 -10.86 24.52
C GLN A 89 23.42 -10.47 23.79
N GLN A 90 22.43 -9.92 24.49
CA GLN A 90 21.19 -9.43 23.90
C GLN A 90 21.44 -8.34 22.85
N TYR A 91 22.39 -7.43 23.10
CA TYR A 91 22.78 -6.42 22.11
C TYR A 91 23.28 -7.06 20.80
N ARG A 92 24.17 -8.06 20.89
CA ARG A 92 24.68 -8.78 19.70
C ARG A 92 23.57 -9.49 18.95
N ASP A 93 22.70 -10.20 19.67
CA ASP A 93 21.62 -10.98 19.08
C ASP A 93 20.61 -10.08 18.36
N GLN A 94 20.21 -8.95 18.98
CA GLN A 94 19.32 -7.96 18.37
C GLN A 94 19.97 -7.28 17.16
N MET A 95 21.24 -6.86 17.25
CA MET A 95 21.95 -6.25 16.14
C MET A 95 22.07 -7.20 14.93
N ASN A 96 22.28 -8.49 15.18
CA ASN A 96 22.31 -9.50 14.13
C ASN A 96 20.91 -9.72 13.53
N ALA A 97 19.86 -9.78 14.38
CA ALA A 97 18.48 -9.91 13.92
C ALA A 97 18.07 -8.75 13.00
N HIS A 98 18.33 -7.49 13.39
CA HIS A 98 18.06 -6.31 12.56
C HIS A 98 18.78 -6.36 11.22
N ARG A 99 20.04 -6.82 11.21
CA ARG A 99 20.83 -6.96 9.98
C ARG A 99 20.24 -8.00 9.04
N VAL A 100 19.85 -9.16 9.56
CA VAL A 100 19.27 -10.26 8.77
C VAL A 100 17.91 -9.84 8.21
N ASP A 101 17.04 -9.24 9.04
CA ASP A 101 15.73 -8.72 8.60
C ASP A 101 15.88 -7.69 7.48
N TYR A 102 16.78 -6.70 7.64
CA TYR A 102 17.06 -5.71 6.62
C TYR A 102 17.50 -6.35 5.29
N GLN A 103 18.38 -7.36 5.34
CA GLN A 103 18.83 -8.07 4.14
C GLN A 103 17.67 -8.80 3.45
N GLN A 104 16.84 -9.52 4.21
CA GLN A 104 15.68 -10.23 3.66
C GLN A 104 14.67 -9.27 3.04
N ARG A 105 14.29 -8.19 3.74
CA ARG A 105 13.34 -7.19 3.23
C ARG A 105 13.89 -6.48 1.99
N LYS A 106 15.21 -6.22 1.94
CA LYS A 106 15.87 -5.66 0.76
C LYS A 106 15.79 -6.60 -0.43
N GLU A 107 16.06 -7.88 -0.25
CA GLU A 107 15.97 -8.89 -1.32
C GLU A 107 14.52 -9.05 -1.83
N GLN A 108 13.54 -9.00 -0.93
CA GLN A 108 12.12 -9.03 -1.29
C GLN A 108 11.71 -7.81 -2.12
N LEU A 109 12.12 -6.59 -1.72
CA LEU A 109 11.86 -5.37 -2.49
C LEU A 109 12.51 -5.40 -3.88
N LEU A 110 13.71 -5.96 -4.01
CA LEU A 110 14.37 -6.11 -5.30
C LEU A 110 13.67 -7.17 -6.18
N THR A 111 13.19 -8.25 -5.57
CA THR A 111 12.49 -9.33 -6.28
C THR A 111 11.11 -8.89 -6.76
N SER A 112 10.36 -8.12 -5.96
CA SER A 112 9.04 -7.61 -6.36
C SER A 112 9.14 -6.74 -7.61
N LEU A 113 10.19 -5.92 -7.73
CA LEU A 113 10.46 -5.17 -8.94
C LEU A 113 10.75 -6.05 -10.15
N GLN A 114 11.61 -7.07 -10.01
CA GLN A 114 11.92 -7.97 -11.13
C GLN A 114 10.65 -8.61 -11.70
N ARG A 115 9.68 -8.95 -10.84
CA ARG A 115 8.36 -9.47 -11.26
C ARG A 115 7.52 -8.40 -11.97
N SER A 116 7.51 -7.15 -11.50
CA SER A 116 6.84 -6.04 -12.20
C SER A 116 7.43 -5.77 -13.59
N TYR A 117 8.74 -5.95 -13.78
CA TYR A 117 9.38 -5.78 -15.09
C TYR A 117 9.13 -6.96 -16.05
N THR A 118 9.04 -8.20 -15.54
CA THR A 118 8.88 -9.42 -16.38
C THR A 118 7.41 -9.76 -16.68
N SER A 119 6.48 -9.47 -15.78
CA SER A 119 5.04 -9.73 -15.99
C SER A 119 4.42 -8.88 -17.11
N ASN A 120 5.07 -7.77 -17.52
CA ASN A 120 4.64 -6.95 -18.66
C ASN A 120 5.30 -7.34 -20.00
N ALA A 121 6.30 -8.23 -20.00
CA ALA A 121 6.95 -8.69 -21.22
C ALA A 121 6.22 -9.88 -21.88
N MET A 122 5.39 -10.62 -21.13
CA MET A 122 4.67 -11.80 -21.63
C MET A 122 3.25 -11.53 -22.15
N ASN A 123 2.80 -10.27 -22.19
CA ASN A 123 1.43 -9.90 -22.59
C ASN A 123 1.37 -8.92 -23.78
N GLN A 124 2.44 -8.82 -24.57
CA GLN A 124 2.37 -8.20 -25.90
C GLN A 124 2.39 -9.29 -26.96
N PRO A 125 1.33 -9.44 -27.80
CA PRO A 125 1.44 -10.22 -29.02
C PRO A 125 2.53 -9.57 -29.89
N ILE A 126 3.39 -10.42 -30.47
CA ILE A 126 4.42 -10.02 -31.45
C ILE A 126 3.74 -9.40 -32.68
#